data_AF-A0A4V4REW5-F1
#
_entry.id   AF-A0A4V4REW5-F1
#
_cell.length_a   1.000
_cell.length_b   1.000
_cell.length_c   1.000
_cell.angle_alpha   90.00
_cell.angle_beta   90.00
_cell.angle_gamma   90.00
#
_symmetry.space_group_name_H-M   'P 1'
#
loop_
_entity.id
_entity.type
_entity.pdbx_description
1 polymer ?
#
loop_
_entity_poly.entity_id
_entity_poly.type
_entity_poly.pdbx_seq_one_letter_code
_entity_poly.pdbx_strand_id
1 'polypeptide(L)'
;MAGRRNHRISVNIPEIDELGTIPVHNLVNFEGIHKVFDTQATFGGDVRARLVVDTVHGRKTVTVVLRYTSYKVRVGELDPAIVRLVRRRIRWLNLLNRVVVCEAQIVADPKNPALYTVLLNPTHSEARLQERAAPLGRPPIVR
;
A
#
# COMPACT_ATOMS: atom_id res chain seq x y z
N MET A 1 -16.33 19.28 24.81
CA MET A 1 -17.10 18.74 23.66
C MET A 1 -16.24 17.68 22.96
N ALA A 2 -16.55 16.39 23.13
CA ALA A 2 -15.84 15.33 22.43
C ALA A 2 -16.27 15.34 20.95
N GLY A 3 -15.41 15.86 20.06
CA GLY A 3 -15.68 15.88 18.63
C GLY A 3 -15.91 14.46 18.12
N ARG A 4 -17.09 14.21 17.54
CA ARG A 4 -17.38 12.95 16.83
C ARG A 4 -16.27 12.71 15.82
N ARG A 5 -15.47 11.64 16.02
CA ARG A 5 -14.52 11.18 15.00
C ARG A 5 -15.34 10.76 13.79
N ASN A 6 -15.37 11.60 12.75
CA ASN A 6 -16.00 11.24 11.47
C ASN A 6 -15.28 10.01 10.90
N HIS A 7 -15.93 8.85 11.02
CA HIS A 7 -15.42 7.60 10.51
C HIS A 7 -15.51 7.62 8.99
N ARG A 8 -14.36 7.59 8.29
CA ARG A 8 -14.34 7.56 6.84
C ARG A 8 -14.69 6.16 6.33
N ILE A 9 -15.47 6.08 5.28
CA ILE A 9 -15.88 4.82 4.66
C ILE A 9 -14.80 4.39 3.66
N SER A 10 -14.28 3.17 3.79
CA SER A 10 -13.34 2.60 2.83
C SER A 10 -14.07 2.13 1.58
N VAL A 11 -13.54 2.47 0.41
CA VAL A 11 -14.10 2.07 -0.91
C VAL A 11 -12.97 1.66 -1.85
N ASN A 12 -13.26 0.72 -2.74
CA ASN A 12 -12.39 0.41 -3.88
C ASN A 12 -12.85 1.20 -5.10
N ILE A 13 -11.96 1.36 -6.09
CA ILE A 13 -12.24 2.02 -7.35
C ILE A 13 -11.96 1.00 -8.46
N PRO A 14 -12.97 0.58 -9.26
CA PRO A 14 -12.78 -0.37 -10.35
C PRO A 14 -11.67 0.02 -11.32
N GLU A 15 -11.56 1.32 -11.64
CA GLU A 15 -10.53 1.85 -12.54
C GLU A 15 -9.10 1.61 -12.05
N ILE A 16 -8.89 1.33 -10.75
CA ILE A 16 -7.58 0.99 -10.19
C ILE A 16 -7.36 -0.52 -10.21
N ASP A 17 -8.42 -1.29 -10.01
CA ASP A 17 -8.39 -2.75 -10.04
C ASP A 17 -8.17 -3.26 -11.47
N GLU A 18 -8.75 -2.58 -12.47
CA GLU A 18 -8.58 -2.87 -13.91
C GLU A 18 -7.16 -2.63 -14.43
N LEU A 19 -6.37 -1.78 -13.77
CA LEU A 19 -4.97 -1.54 -14.13
C LEU A 19 -4.05 -2.73 -13.78
N GLY A 20 -4.57 -3.70 -13.02
CA GLY A 20 -3.78 -4.80 -12.48
C GLY A 20 -2.75 -4.32 -11.48
N THR A 21 -1.59 -4.96 -11.47
CA THR A 21 -0.56 -4.70 -10.47
C THR A 21 0.21 -3.43 -10.77
N ILE A 22 0.22 -2.51 -9.80
CA ILE A 22 0.84 -1.19 -9.94
C ILE A 22 2.05 -1.11 -9.00
N PRO A 23 3.28 -1.07 -9.53
CA PRO A 23 4.46 -0.79 -8.72
C PRO A 23 4.52 0.67 -8.27
N VAL A 24 4.91 0.88 -7.02
CA VAL A 24 5.20 2.21 -6.47
C VAL A 24 6.71 2.44 -6.51
N HIS A 25 7.17 3.32 -7.41
CA HIS A 25 8.60 3.50 -7.69
C HIS A 25 9.28 4.56 -6.81
N ASN A 26 8.58 5.63 -6.45
CA ASN A 26 9.14 6.74 -5.67
C ASN A 26 8.97 6.51 -4.18
N LEU A 27 9.66 5.49 -3.66
CA LEU A 27 9.53 5.11 -2.27
C LEU A 27 10.15 6.15 -1.34
N VAL A 28 9.37 6.54 -0.33
CA VAL A 28 9.76 7.39 0.77
C VAL A 28 9.54 6.62 2.07
N ASN A 29 10.35 6.92 3.10
CA ASN A 29 10.26 6.28 4.42
C ASN A 29 10.54 4.75 4.41
N PHE A 30 11.72 4.37 3.92
CA PHE A 30 12.19 2.98 3.90
C PHE A 30 12.13 2.29 5.27
N GLU A 31 12.51 2.99 6.35
CA GLU A 31 12.45 2.44 7.71
C GLU A 31 11.01 2.07 8.12
N GLY A 32 10.02 2.91 7.78
CA GLY A 32 8.62 2.60 8.00
C GLY A 32 8.16 1.39 7.19
N ILE A 33 8.60 1.28 5.93
CA ILE A 33 8.25 0.15 5.06
C ILE A 33 8.85 -1.15 5.63
N HIS A 34 10.12 -1.11 6.05
CA HIS A 34 10.80 -2.24 6.70
C HIS A 34 10.03 -2.72 7.94
N LYS A 35 9.60 -1.80 8.81
CA LYS A 35 8.80 -2.17 10.00
C LYS A 35 7.49 -2.84 9.62
N VAL A 36 6.79 -2.36 8.60
CA VAL A 36 5.55 -3.00 8.14
C VAL A 36 5.84 -4.39 7.58
N PHE A 37 6.90 -4.53 6.79
CA PHE A 37 7.34 -5.81 6.24
C PHE A 37 7.68 -6.82 7.33
N ASP A 38 8.50 -6.46 8.32
CA ASP A 38 8.86 -7.35 9.44
C ASP A 38 7.64 -7.78 10.25
N THR A 39 6.74 -6.83 10.52
CA THR A 39 5.52 -7.10 11.28
C THR A 39 4.61 -8.03 10.47
N GLN A 40 4.49 -7.83 9.17
CA GLN A 40 3.74 -8.73 8.29
C GLN A 40 4.39 -10.13 8.23
N ALA A 41 5.72 -10.22 8.13
CA ALA A 41 6.43 -11.49 8.11
C ALA A 41 6.26 -12.28 9.42
N THR A 42 6.20 -11.56 10.55
CA THR A 42 6.04 -12.15 11.89
C THR A 42 4.61 -12.62 12.16
N PHE A 43 3.61 -11.79 11.81
CA PHE A 43 2.21 -12.01 12.22
C PHE A 43 1.28 -12.43 11.06
N GLY A 44 1.76 -12.44 9.82
CA GLY A 44 0.96 -12.71 8.62
C GLY A 44 0.05 -11.55 8.22
N GLY A 45 -1.02 -11.83 7.47
CA GLY A 45 -2.09 -10.87 7.17
C GLY A 45 -1.85 -9.92 5.99
N ASP A 46 -2.92 -9.26 5.58
CA ASP A 46 -2.96 -8.43 4.38
C ASP A 46 -2.61 -6.97 4.69
N VAL A 47 -1.75 -6.39 3.86
CA VAL A 47 -1.45 -4.95 3.88
C VAL A 47 -2.43 -4.25 2.96
N ARG A 48 -2.98 -3.11 3.40
CA ARG A 48 -3.85 -2.28 2.57
C ARG A 48 -3.20 -0.94 2.29
N ALA A 49 -3.23 -0.53 1.04
CA ALA A 49 -2.86 0.82 0.66
C ALA A 49 -4.09 1.74 0.72
N ARG A 50 -3.83 2.99 1.06
CA ARG A 50 -4.77 4.11 0.98
C ARG A 50 -4.22 5.11 -0.02
N LEU A 51 -5.08 5.56 -0.91
CA LEU A 51 -4.73 6.57 -1.90
C LEU A 51 -5.24 7.93 -1.43
N VAL A 52 -4.31 8.87 -1.27
CA VAL A 52 -4.59 10.20 -0.73
C VAL A 52 -4.09 11.24 -1.71
N VAL A 53 -4.94 12.20 -2.08
CA VAL A 53 -4.49 13.36 -2.85
C VAL A 53 -3.70 14.28 -1.92
N ASP A 54 -2.44 14.51 -2.24
CA ASP A 54 -1.52 15.34 -1.46
C ASP A 54 -0.80 16.35 -2.36
N THR A 55 -0.15 17.35 -1.76
CA THR A 55 0.70 18.30 -2.47
C THR A 55 2.15 18.04 -2.12
N VAL A 56 2.95 17.64 -3.11
CA VAL A 56 4.37 17.34 -2.94
C VAL A 56 5.17 18.18 -3.92
N HIS A 57 6.19 18.88 -3.42
CA HIS A 57 6.97 19.84 -4.22
C HIS A 57 6.08 20.83 -5.03
N GLY A 58 4.98 21.29 -4.42
CA GLY A 58 4.04 22.22 -5.06
C GLY A 58 3.09 21.60 -6.09
N ARG A 59 3.16 20.29 -6.34
CA ARG A 59 2.31 19.58 -7.31
C ARG A 59 1.31 18.68 -6.62
N LYS A 60 0.06 18.65 -7.10
CA LYS A 60 -0.97 17.74 -6.61
C LYS A 60 -0.77 16.35 -7.18
N THR A 61 -0.41 15.40 -6.32
CA THR A 61 -0.14 14.00 -6.63
C THR A 61 -1.07 13.07 -5.83
N VAL A 62 -1.01 11.77 -6.10
CA VAL A 62 -1.64 10.75 -5.26
C VAL A 62 -0.55 10.03 -4.49
N THR A 63 -0.57 10.20 -3.18
CA THR A 63 0.34 9.54 -2.26
C THR A 63 -0.26 8.21 -1.83
N VAL A 64 0.58 7.18 -1.80
CA VAL A 64 0.27 5.84 -1.30
C VAL A 64 0.63 5.78 0.17
N VAL A 65 -0.34 5.44 1.01
CA VAL A 65 -0.15 5.23 2.44
C VAL A 65 -0.49 3.79 2.78
N LEU A 66 0.51 3.01 3.18
CA LEU A 66 0.27 1.67 3.68
C LEU A 66 -0.32 1.73 5.08
N ARG A 67 -1.32 0.87 5.29
CA ARG A 67 -1.91 0.62 6.60
C ARG A 67 -1.82 -0.87 6.88
N TYR A 68 -1.15 -1.18 7.99
CA TYR A 68 -1.08 -2.51 8.55
C TYR A 68 -1.30 -2.39 10.05
N THR A 69 -2.31 -3.09 10.58
CA THR A 69 -2.80 -2.95 11.96
C THR A 69 -3.01 -1.47 12.38
N SER A 70 -2.17 -0.95 13.28
CA SER A 70 -2.15 0.43 13.77
C SER A 70 -1.18 1.34 13.01
N TYR A 71 -0.22 0.78 12.29
CA TYR A 71 0.80 1.52 11.56
C TYR A 71 0.22 2.18 10.30
N LYS A 72 0.68 3.41 10.05
CA LYS A 72 0.41 4.16 8.84
C LYS A 72 1.73 4.70 8.31
N VAL A 73 2.13 4.21 7.15
CA VAL A 73 3.41 4.58 6.54
C VAL A 73 3.12 5.20 5.19
N ARG A 74 3.56 6.44 5.00
CA ARG A 74 3.63 7.05 3.68
C ARG A 74 4.73 6.35 2.92
N VAL A 75 4.37 5.74 1.80
CA VAL A 75 5.28 4.89 1.04
C VAL A 75 5.79 5.56 -0.20
N GLY A 76 4.99 6.37 -0.88
CA GLY A 76 5.47 7.00 -2.11
C GLY A 76 4.39 7.71 -2.88
N GLU A 77 4.73 8.08 -4.09
CA GLU A 77 3.81 8.69 -5.05
C GLU A 77 3.44 7.69 -6.15
N LEU A 78 2.19 7.76 -6.58
CA LEU A 78 1.70 7.01 -7.72
C LEU A 78 2.21 7.64 -9.02
N ASP A 79 2.39 6.81 -10.06
CA ASP A 79 2.85 7.29 -11.36
C ASP A 79 1.95 8.44 -11.89
N PRO A 80 2.53 9.54 -12.40
CA PRO A 80 1.78 10.67 -12.93
C PRO A 80 0.72 10.31 -13.99
N ALA A 81 0.95 9.29 -14.82
CA ALA A 81 -0.01 8.80 -15.80
C ALA A 81 -1.25 8.22 -15.11
N ILE A 82 -1.06 7.37 -14.10
CA ILE A 82 -2.16 6.78 -13.32
C ILE A 82 -2.88 7.88 -12.53
N VAL A 83 -2.12 8.80 -11.91
CA VAL A 83 -2.69 9.95 -11.18
C VAL A 83 -3.67 10.73 -12.05
N ARG A 84 -3.36 10.99 -13.33
CA ARG A 84 -4.27 11.74 -14.22
C ARG A 84 -5.62 11.04 -14.39
N LEU A 85 -5.63 9.70 -14.42
CA LEU A 85 -6.84 8.89 -14.55
C LEU A 85 -7.70 8.98 -13.28
N VAL A 86 -7.10 8.77 -12.11
CA VAL A 86 -7.87 8.51 -10.89
C VAL A 86 -8.05 9.72 -9.96
N ARG A 87 -7.21 10.75 -10.09
CA ARG A 87 -7.16 11.89 -9.13
C ARG A 87 -8.51 12.59 -8.95
N ARG A 88 -9.26 12.82 -10.03
CA ARG A 88 -10.57 13.49 -9.95
C ARG A 88 -11.55 12.66 -9.10
N ARG A 89 -11.58 11.35 -9.32
CA ARG A 89 -12.44 10.42 -8.60
C ARG A 89 -12.06 10.30 -7.14
N ILE A 90 -10.76 10.13 -6.84
CA ILE A 90 -10.25 10.09 -5.45
C ILE A 90 -10.61 11.39 -4.71
N ARG A 91 -10.45 12.55 -5.36
CA ARG A 91 -10.82 13.85 -4.77
C ARG A 91 -12.31 13.91 -4.45
N TRP A 92 -13.16 13.51 -5.38
CA TRP A 92 -14.61 13.49 -5.18
C TRP A 92 -15.03 12.56 -4.03
N LEU A 93 -14.47 11.35 -3.98
CA LEU A 93 -14.71 10.40 -2.89
C LEU A 93 -14.26 10.96 -1.53
N ASN A 94 -13.10 11.62 -1.48
CA ASN A 94 -12.61 12.24 -0.24
C ASN A 94 -13.55 13.36 0.26
N LEU A 95 -14.15 14.15 -0.65
CA LEU A 95 -15.18 15.13 -0.29
C LEU A 95 -16.45 14.48 0.29
N LEU A 96 -16.76 13.25 -0.11
CA LEU A 96 -17.85 12.44 0.44
C LEU A 96 -17.44 11.64 1.68
N ASN A 97 -16.32 11.98 2.34
CA ASN A 97 -15.75 11.24 3.48
C ASN A 97 -15.45 9.76 3.18
N ARG A 98 -15.18 9.42 1.91
CA ARG A 98 -14.78 8.08 1.47
C ARG A 98 -13.27 8.05 1.21
N VAL A 99 -12.61 6.96 1.62
CA VAL A 99 -11.17 6.75 1.40
C VAL A 99 -11.00 5.58 0.46
N VAL A 100 -10.24 5.83 -0.60
CA VAL A 100 -9.90 4.82 -1.58
C VAL A 100 -8.86 3.89 -0.97
N VAL A 101 -9.16 2.60 -0.96
CA VAL A 101 -8.28 1.55 -0.48
C VAL A 101 -8.06 0.54 -1.60
N CYS A 102 -6.88 -0.08 -1.60
CA CYS A 102 -6.52 -1.18 -2.46
C CYS A 102 -5.68 -2.19 -1.67
N GLU A 103 -5.62 -3.42 -2.16
CA GLU A 103 -4.68 -4.40 -1.62
C GLU A 103 -3.26 -3.97 -1.96
N ALA A 104 -2.33 -4.24 -1.06
CA ALA A 104 -0.93 -3.92 -1.27
C ALA A 104 -0.04 -5.03 -0.74
N GLN A 105 1.11 -5.17 -1.38
CA GLN A 105 2.11 -6.15 -1.04
C GLN A 105 3.48 -5.49 -1.07
N ILE A 106 4.32 -5.80 -0.08
CA ILE A 106 5.68 -5.30 0.01
C ILE A 106 6.61 -6.44 -0.40
N VAL A 107 7.30 -6.30 -1.52
CA VAL A 107 8.25 -7.30 -2.04
C VAL A 107 9.67 -6.84 -1.76
N ALA A 108 10.51 -7.70 -1.19
CA ALA A 108 11.95 -7.41 -1.06
C ALA A 108 12.64 -7.65 -2.41
N ASP A 109 13.58 -6.78 -2.78
CA ASP A 109 14.39 -6.97 -3.99
C ASP A 109 15.28 -8.22 -3.82
N PRO A 110 15.22 -9.20 -4.73
CA PRO A 110 16.03 -10.42 -4.64
C PRO A 110 17.54 -10.14 -4.68
N LYS A 111 17.98 -9.01 -5.24
CA LYS A 111 19.39 -8.62 -5.29
C LYS A 111 19.81 -7.80 -4.08
N ASN A 112 18.88 -7.11 -3.44
CA ASN A 112 19.15 -6.31 -2.24
C ASN A 112 17.94 -6.36 -1.29
N PRO A 113 17.93 -7.29 -0.31
CA PRO A 113 16.79 -7.48 0.59
C PRO A 113 16.44 -6.26 1.46
N ALA A 114 17.37 -5.30 1.61
CA ALA A 114 17.12 -4.04 2.32
C ALA A 114 16.32 -3.04 1.48
N LEU A 115 16.17 -3.29 0.17
CA LEU A 115 15.31 -2.53 -0.72
C LEU A 115 13.98 -3.24 -0.89
N TYR A 116 12.91 -2.46 -0.74
CA TYR A 116 11.55 -2.94 -0.89
C TYR A 116 10.94 -2.32 -2.15
N THR A 117 10.01 -3.05 -2.75
CA THR A 117 9.08 -2.56 -3.77
C THR A 117 7.67 -2.74 -3.23
N VAL A 118 6.83 -1.72 -3.35
CA VAL A 118 5.42 -1.84 -2.95
C VAL A 118 4.58 -1.99 -4.19
N LEU A 119 3.82 -3.08 -4.24
CA LEU A 119 2.88 -3.42 -5.30
C LEU A 119 1.46 -3.14 -4.81
N LEU A 120 0.66 -2.44 -5.62
CA LEU A 120 -0.77 -2.28 -5.40
C LEU A 120 -1.53 -3.27 -6.28
N ASN A 121 -2.63 -3.81 -5.79
CA ASN A 121 -3.44 -4.81 -6.49
C ASN A 121 -2.59 -5.96 -7.08
N PRO A 122 -1.78 -6.64 -6.25
CA PRO A 122 -0.94 -7.74 -6.71
C PRO A 122 -1.81 -8.88 -7.23
N THR A 123 -1.35 -9.55 -8.29
CA THR A 123 -2.01 -10.79 -8.74
C THR A 123 -1.71 -11.94 -7.76
N HIS A 124 -2.60 -12.94 -7.68
CA HIS A 124 -2.39 -14.14 -6.84
C HIS A 124 -1.07 -14.87 -7.15
N SER A 125 -0.57 -14.75 -8.37
CA SER A 125 0.71 -15.31 -8.82
C SER A 125 1.91 -14.63 -8.16
N GLU A 126 1.86 -13.30 -8.03
CA GLU A 126 2.90 -12.49 -7.41
C GLU A 126 2.87 -12.59 -5.88
N ALA A 127 1.67 -12.75 -5.31
CA ALA A 127 1.48 -13.05 -3.89
C ALA A 127 2.26 -14.31 -3.45
N ARG A 128 2.20 -15.37 -4.27
CA ARG A 128 2.88 -16.66 -4.00
C ARG A 128 4.39 -16.64 -4.20
N LEU A 129 4.92 -15.78 -5.07
CA LEU A 129 6.37 -15.65 -5.26
C LEU A 129 7.05 -15.15 -3.98
N GLN A 130 6.36 -14.33 -3.19
CA GLN A 130 6.87 -13.86 -1.90
C GLN A 130 6.85 -14.95 -0.81
N GLU A 131 5.83 -15.81 -0.76
CA GLU A 131 5.82 -16.97 0.16
C GLU A 131 7.01 -17.91 -0.08
N ARG A 132 7.49 -17.98 -1.33
CA ARG A 132 8.64 -18.81 -1.72
C ARG A 132 9.99 -18.11 -1.51
N ALA A 133 10.03 -16.78 -1.60
CA ALA A 133 11.25 -15.99 -1.45
C ALA A 133 11.53 -15.59 0.01
N ALA A 134 10.53 -15.66 0.90
CA ALA A 134 10.76 -15.54 2.33
C ALA A 134 11.68 -16.69 2.78
N PRO A 135 12.86 -16.41 3.39
CA PRO A 135 13.73 -17.46 3.88
C PRO A 135 12.93 -18.32 4.86
N LEU A 136 13.02 -19.64 4.69
CA LEU A 136 12.40 -20.67 5.53
C LEU A 136 12.92 -20.56 6.98
N GLY A 137 12.43 -19.56 7.71
CA GLY A 137 12.62 -19.36 9.13
C GLY A 137 11.41 -19.82 9.95
N ARG A 138 10.49 -20.60 9.34
CA ARG A 138 9.41 -21.24 10.11
C ARG A 138 10.01 -22.45 10.83
N PRO A 139 10.12 -22.46 12.18
CA PRO A 139 10.42 -23.70 12.88
C PRO A 139 9.32 -24.73 12.55
N PRO A 140 9.67 -26.02 12.45
CA PRO A 140 8.70 -27.06 12.16
C PRO A 140 7.61 -27.05 13.23
N ILE A 141 6.35 -27.05 12.78
CA ILE A 141 5.20 -27.29 13.65
C ILE A 141 5.28 -28.75 14.08
N VAL A 142 5.83 -29.00 15.26
CA VAL A 142 5.72 -30.30 15.93
C VAL A 142 4.26 -30.44 16.36
N ARG A 143 3.53 -31.36 15.74
CA ARG A 143 2.24 -31.84 16.22
C ARG A 143 2.46 -32.99 17.20
#